data_AF-A0A2N0HEX0-F1
#
_entry.id   AF-A0A2N0HEX0-F1
#
_cell.length_a   1.000
_cell.length_b   1.000
_cell.length_c   1.000
_cell.angle_alpha   90.00
_cell.angle_beta   90.00
_cell.angle_gamma   90.00
#
_symmetry.space_group_name_H-M   'P 1'
#
loop_
_entity.id
_entity.type
_entity.pdbx_description
1 polymer ?
#
loop_
_entity_poly.entity_id
_entity_poly.type
_entity_poly.pdbx_seq_one_letter_code
_entity_poly.pdbx_strand_id
1 'polypeptide(L)'
;MENLTLDVQIEVALSKIEGLITEYMLVEEDLRISNGNVAICIITPDGNIYGKMYGNDKPRLRNSYRIAWTKASQVWLTGIKTGDYEKLVFNNVVDENSHGIEAPDLIGWQGGQPIFLKDDTCLSIGFSGFRGVTDLDIVTRAFENL
;
A
#
# COMPACT_ATOMS: atom_id res chain seq x y z
N MET A 1 2.98 -14.79 -24.11
CA MET A 1 2.99 -14.82 -22.64
C MET A 1 1.66 -15.41 -22.22
N GLU A 2 1.66 -16.46 -21.41
CA GLU A 2 0.42 -16.97 -20.81
C GLU A 2 -0.22 -15.87 -19.95
N ASN A 3 -1.54 -15.72 -20.05
CA ASN A 3 -2.28 -14.82 -19.19
C ASN A 3 -2.30 -15.42 -17.78
N LEU A 4 -1.51 -14.85 -16.87
CA LEU A 4 -1.52 -15.25 -15.47
C LEU A 4 -2.84 -14.82 -14.85
N THR A 5 -3.43 -15.66 -13.99
CA THR A 5 -4.58 -15.25 -13.18
C THR A 5 -4.17 -14.11 -12.25
N LEU A 6 -5.15 -13.31 -11.82
CA LEU A 6 -4.90 -12.18 -10.92
C LEU A 6 -4.14 -12.61 -9.66
N ASP A 7 -4.54 -13.74 -9.05
CA ASP A 7 -3.85 -14.34 -7.90
C ASP A 7 -2.37 -14.56 -8.15
N VAL A 8 -2.02 -15.12 -9.32
CA VAL A 8 -0.62 -15.41 -9.65
C VAL A 8 0.16 -14.12 -9.90
N GLN A 9 -0.44 -13.11 -10.51
CA GLN A 9 0.20 -11.80 -10.66
C GLN A 9 0.48 -11.15 -9.31
N ILE A 10 -0.48 -11.22 -8.38
CA ILE A 10 -0.32 -10.70 -7.00
C ILE A 10 0.80 -11.45 -6.28
N GLU A 11 0.85 -12.78 -6.35
CA GLU A 11 1.92 -13.57 -5.72
C GLU A 11 3.31 -13.24 -6.32
N VAL A 12 3.39 -13.04 -7.64
CA VAL A 12 4.62 -12.57 -8.30
C VAL A 12 5.03 -11.20 -7.77
N ALA A 13 4.08 -10.27 -7.61
CA ALA A 13 4.37 -8.95 -7.04
C ALA A 13 4.84 -9.04 -5.57
N LEU A 14 4.19 -9.85 -4.73
CA LEU A 14 4.58 -10.06 -3.34
C LEU A 14 5.97 -10.66 -3.20
N SER A 15 6.37 -11.54 -4.13
CA SER A 15 7.73 -12.07 -4.20
C SER A 15 8.75 -11.00 -4.61
N LYS A 16 8.44 -10.18 -5.62
CA LYS A 16 9.30 -9.04 -6.01
C LYS A 16 9.49 -8.03 -4.87
N ILE A 17 8.42 -7.72 -4.14
CA ILE A 17 8.44 -6.83 -2.97
C ILE A 17 9.45 -7.32 -1.94
N GLU A 18 9.50 -8.62 -1.68
CA GLU A 18 10.45 -9.22 -0.72
C GLU A 18 11.91 -8.92 -1.11
N GLY A 19 12.23 -9.01 -2.41
CA GLY A 19 13.53 -8.61 -2.95
C GLY A 19 13.80 -7.11 -2.77
N LEU A 20 12.85 -6.26 -3.14
CA LEU A 20 12.96 -4.81 -3.05
C LEU A 20 13.15 -4.33 -1.61
N ILE A 21 12.44 -4.92 -0.64
CA ILE A 21 12.59 -4.60 0.79
C ILE A 21 14.06 -4.69 1.20
N THR A 22 14.78 -5.71 0.74
CA THR A 22 16.20 -5.89 1.05
C THR A 22 17.06 -4.74 0.50
N GLU A 23 16.74 -4.22 -0.68
CA GLU A 23 17.42 -3.06 -1.27
C GLU A 23 17.19 -1.79 -0.45
N TYR A 24 15.94 -1.47 -0.11
CA TYR A 24 15.62 -0.24 0.63
C TYR A 24 16.07 -0.28 2.09
N MET A 25 16.27 -1.48 2.67
CA MET A 25 16.88 -1.62 4.00
C MET A 25 18.34 -1.14 4.06
N LEU A 26 19.01 -0.96 2.91
CA LEU A 26 20.34 -0.35 2.86
C LEU A 26 20.30 1.17 3.07
N VAL A 27 19.12 1.79 2.94
CA VAL A 27 18.92 3.21 3.24
C VAL A 27 18.70 3.38 4.73
N GLU A 28 19.63 4.06 5.41
CA GLU A 28 19.64 4.19 6.87
C GLU A 28 18.33 4.76 7.43
N GLU A 29 17.74 5.74 6.74
CA GLU A 29 16.49 6.36 7.17
C GLU A 29 15.32 5.37 7.15
N ASP A 30 15.20 4.55 6.09
CA ASP A 30 14.16 3.54 5.92
C ASP A 30 14.36 2.38 6.91
N LEU A 31 15.60 1.95 7.14
CA LEU A 31 15.94 0.96 8.16
C LEU A 31 15.56 1.44 9.56
N ARG A 32 15.87 2.70 9.90
CA ARG A 32 15.58 3.28 11.21
C ARG A 32 14.07 3.36 11.49
N ILE A 33 13.27 3.69 10.47
CA ILE A 33 11.80 3.77 10.60
C ILE A 33 11.22 2.35 10.76
N SER A 34 11.52 1.48 9.79
CA SER A 34 10.95 0.13 9.73
C SER A 34 11.42 -0.75 10.89
N ASN A 35 12.68 -0.59 11.29
CA ASN A 35 13.43 -1.51 12.14
C ASN A 35 13.25 -2.97 11.68
N GLY A 36 13.31 -3.23 10.37
CA GLY A 36 13.12 -4.60 9.86
C GLY A 36 11.67 -5.02 9.60
N ASN A 37 10.66 -4.18 9.89
CA ASN A 37 9.25 -4.61 9.93
C ASN A 37 8.36 -3.75 9.02
N VAL A 38 7.85 -4.36 7.96
CA VAL A 38 6.99 -3.71 6.96
C VAL A 38 5.81 -4.59 6.57
N ALA A 39 4.78 -4.01 5.96
CA ALA A 39 3.57 -4.71 5.58
C ALA A 39 2.95 -4.14 4.31
N ILE A 40 2.26 -5.00 3.56
CA ILE A 40 1.45 -4.64 2.41
C ILE A 40 0.04 -5.22 2.54
N CYS A 41 -0.95 -4.44 2.11
CA CYS A 41 -2.33 -4.84 1.89
C CYS A 41 -2.73 -4.47 0.46
N ILE A 42 -3.42 -5.38 -0.23
CA ILE A 42 -3.91 -5.22 -1.60
C ILE A 42 -5.40 -5.58 -1.57
N ILE A 43 -6.24 -4.69 -2.10
CA ILE A 43 -7.68 -4.91 -2.25
C ILE A 43 -8.00 -4.90 -3.75
N THR A 44 -8.63 -5.97 -4.22
CA THR A 44 -9.08 -6.11 -5.62
C THR A 44 -10.40 -5.38 -5.85
N PRO A 45 -10.81 -5.16 -7.12
CA PRO A 45 -12.08 -4.49 -7.42
C PRO A 45 -13.31 -5.11 -6.77
N ASP A 46 -13.32 -6.44 -6.64
CA ASP A 46 -14.40 -7.23 -6.03
C ASP A 46 -14.29 -7.34 -4.50
N GLY A 47 -13.28 -6.71 -3.89
CA GLY A 47 -13.11 -6.64 -2.44
C GLY A 47 -12.34 -7.81 -1.82
N ASN A 48 -11.69 -8.67 -2.61
CA ASN A 48 -10.76 -9.66 -2.06
C ASN A 48 -9.50 -8.97 -1.52
N ILE A 49 -8.97 -9.51 -0.43
CA ILE A 49 -7.83 -8.93 0.27
C ILE A 49 -6.65 -9.90 0.22
N TYR A 50 -5.51 -9.38 -0.20
CA TYR A 50 -4.21 -10.04 -0.17
C TYR A 50 -3.28 -9.21 0.70
N GLY A 51 -2.31 -9.85 1.34
CA GLY A 51 -1.38 -9.12 2.17
C GLY A 51 -0.28 -9.99 2.75
N LYS A 52 0.83 -9.34 3.08
CA LYS A 52 1.99 -10.00 3.69
C LYS A 52 2.67 -9.04 4.67
N MET A 53 3.18 -9.61 5.75
CA MET A 53 4.00 -8.94 6.75
C MET A 53 5.42 -9.48 6.64
N TYR A 54 6.42 -8.60 6.62
CA TYR A 54 7.83 -8.95 6.49
C TYR A 54 8.59 -8.42 7.71
N GLY A 55 9.26 -9.31 8.44
CA GLY A 55 9.99 -9.01 9.67
C GLY A 55 9.72 -10.05 10.76
N ASN A 56 10.19 -9.77 11.98
CA ASN A 56 10.13 -10.72 13.10
C ASN A 56 9.48 -10.15 14.38
N ASP A 57 9.27 -8.84 14.45
CA ASP A 57 8.66 -8.18 15.62
C ASP A 57 7.14 -8.15 15.46
N LYS A 58 6.45 -9.14 16.05
CA LYS A 58 5.00 -9.33 15.92
C LYS A 58 4.18 -8.08 16.26
N PRO A 59 4.40 -7.38 17.39
CA PRO A 59 3.73 -6.12 17.67
C PRO A 59 3.91 -5.06 16.57
N ARG A 60 5.15 -4.87 16.09
CA ARG A 60 5.41 -3.91 15.00
C ARG A 60 4.72 -4.32 13.71
N LEU A 61 4.81 -5.58 13.31
CA LEU A 61 4.15 -6.10 12.12
C LEU A 61 2.64 -5.90 12.15
N ARG A 62 1.99 -6.19 13.30
CA ARG A 62 0.56 -5.94 13.47
C ARG A 62 0.23 -4.46 13.26
N ASN A 63 1.03 -3.54 13.80
CA ASN A 63 0.80 -2.12 13.61
C ASN A 63 1.04 -1.67 12.16
N SER A 64 2.12 -2.13 11.53
CA SER A 64 2.40 -1.84 10.11
C SER A 64 1.28 -2.36 9.22
N TYR A 65 0.77 -3.57 9.45
CA TYR A 65 -0.33 -4.13 8.67
C TYR A 65 -1.63 -3.38 8.89
N ARG A 66 -1.95 -2.97 10.12
CA ARG A 66 -3.10 -2.09 10.38
C ARG A 66 -3.03 -0.82 9.53
N ILE A 67 -1.87 -0.17 9.50
CA ILE A 67 -1.66 1.06 8.72
C ILE A 67 -1.77 0.76 7.21
N ALA A 68 -1.13 -0.31 6.73
CA ALA A 68 -1.21 -0.73 5.33
C ALA A 68 -2.65 -1.02 4.90
N TRP A 69 -3.43 -1.69 5.74
CA TRP A 69 -4.85 -1.96 5.50
C TRP A 69 -5.67 -0.67 5.45
N THR A 70 -5.50 0.25 6.41
CA THR A 70 -6.19 1.54 6.40
C THR A 70 -5.88 2.33 5.13
N LYS A 71 -4.61 2.38 4.70
CA LYS A 71 -4.20 3.02 3.44
C LYS A 71 -4.88 2.37 2.23
N ALA A 72 -4.85 1.04 2.12
CA ALA A 72 -5.46 0.31 1.01
C ALA A 72 -6.98 0.52 0.96
N SER A 73 -7.65 0.47 2.11
CA SER A 73 -9.09 0.69 2.23
C SER A 73 -9.48 2.11 1.82
N GLN A 74 -8.72 3.12 2.22
CA GLN A 74 -8.96 4.51 1.80
C GLN A 74 -8.80 4.67 0.28
N VAL A 75 -7.78 4.05 -0.31
CA VAL A 75 -7.62 4.03 -1.78
C VAL A 75 -8.78 3.31 -2.45
N TRP A 76 -9.25 2.20 -1.89
CA TRP A 76 -10.37 1.43 -2.45
C TRP A 76 -11.67 2.23 -2.46
N LEU A 77 -11.92 3.04 -1.42
CA LEU A 77 -13.10 3.90 -1.32
C LEU A 77 -13.03 5.14 -2.21
N THR A 78 -11.83 5.67 -2.45
CA THR A 78 -11.66 7.01 -3.04
C THR A 78 -11.05 6.98 -4.44
N GLY A 79 -10.34 5.91 -4.80
CA GLY A 79 -9.48 5.83 -5.98
C GLY A 79 -8.24 6.73 -5.91
N ILE A 80 -7.96 7.38 -4.78
CA ILE A 80 -6.97 8.46 -4.65
C ILE A 80 -5.83 8.02 -3.72
N LYS A 81 -4.60 8.46 -4.03
CA LYS A 81 -3.44 8.24 -3.16
C LYS A 81 -3.68 8.89 -1.80
N THR A 82 -3.32 8.20 -0.71
CA THR A 82 -3.66 8.64 0.65
C THR A 82 -3.16 10.06 0.98
N GLY A 83 -1.93 10.38 0.61
CA GLY A 83 -1.35 11.71 0.82
C GLY A 83 -1.89 12.80 -0.11
N ASP A 84 -2.55 12.44 -1.21
CA ASP A 84 -3.24 13.43 -2.05
C ASP A 84 -4.68 13.64 -1.57
N TYR A 85 -5.34 12.58 -1.10
CA TYR A 85 -6.67 12.68 -0.50
C TYR A 85 -6.69 13.59 0.72
N GLU A 86 -5.68 13.49 1.60
CA GLU A 86 -5.53 14.40 2.75
C GLU A 86 -5.52 15.87 2.33
N LYS A 87 -4.78 16.20 1.26
CA LYS A 87 -4.73 17.58 0.75
C LYS A 87 -6.10 18.04 0.25
N LEU A 88 -6.91 17.14 -0.33
CA LEU A 88 -8.25 17.49 -0.79
C LEU A 88 -9.17 17.81 0.39
N VAL A 89 -9.11 17.00 1.45
CA VAL A 89 -9.88 17.21 2.68
C VAL A 89 -9.50 18.54 3.34
N PHE A 90 -8.20 18.76 3.61
CA PHE A 90 -7.75 19.97 4.31
C PHE A 90 -7.86 21.27 3.49
N ASN A 91 -7.99 21.17 2.16
CA ASN A 91 -8.29 22.32 1.30
C ASN A 91 -9.79 22.51 1.06
N ASN A 92 -10.66 21.77 1.75
CA ASN A 92 -12.12 21.80 1.60
C ASN A 92 -12.59 21.52 0.16
N VAL A 93 -11.81 20.75 -0.61
CA VAL A 93 -12.22 20.26 -1.93
C VAL A 93 -13.17 19.07 -1.77
N VAL A 94 -12.99 18.31 -0.69
CA VAL A 94 -13.75 17.13 -0.32
C VAL A 94 -14.11 17.26 1.17
N ASP A 95 -15.36 17.01 1.53
CA ASP A 95 -15.81 17.15 2.92
C ASP A 95 -15.14 16.11 3.85
N GLU A 96 -14.92 16.50 5.10
CA GLU A 96 -14.56 15.57 6.16
C GLU A 96 -15.65 14.49 6.29
N ASN A 97 -15.26 13.21 6.37
CA ASN A 97 -16.14 12.02 6.36
C ASN A 97 -16.83 11.69 5.03
N SER A 98 -16.51 12.40 3.96
CA SER A 98 -16.88 11.93 2.62
C SER A 98 -16.28 10.53 2.35
N HIS A 99 -16.95 9.78 1.47
CA HIS A 99 -16.58 8.39 1.13
C HIS A 99 -16.63 7.41 2.32
N GLY A 100 -17.26 7.80 3.45
CA GLY A 100 -17.46 6.92 4.61
C GLY A 100 -16.23 6.72 5.49
N ILE A 101 -15.23 7.60 5.38
CA ILE A 101 -13.99 7.53 6.16
C ILE A 101 -14.08 8.49 7.35
N GLU A 102 -14.42 7.97 8.52
CA GLU A 102 -14.52 8.76 9.75
C GLU A 102 -13.16 8.98 10.40
N ALA A 103 -13.00 10.05 11.18
CA ALA A 103 -11.86 10.16 12.08
C ALA A 103 -11.98 9.11 13.22
N PRO A 104 -10.92 8.37 13.56
CA PRO A 104 -9.51 8.56 13.20
C PRO A 104 -9.01 7.67 12.04
N ASP A 105 -9.90 7.08 11.23
CA ASP A 105 -9.55 6.17 10.13
C ASP A 105 -9.03 6.90 8.87
N LEU A 106 -9.26 8.21 8.77
CA LEU A 106 -8.60 9.05 7.76
C LEU A 106 -7.08 9.01 7.95
N ILE A 107 -6.36 8.53 6.93
CA ILE A 107 -4.90 8.53 6.93
C ILE A 107 -4.35 9.41 5.81
N GLY A 108 -3.55 10.40 6.20
CA GLY A 108 -2.89 11.29 5.25
C GLY A 108 -1.44 10.95 4.93
N TRP A 109 -0.86 10.00 5.65
CA TRP A 109 0.49 9.56 5.34
C TRP A 109 0.53 8.81 4.00
N GLN A 110 1.51 9.15 3.16
CA GLN A 110 1.77 8.49 1.89
C GLN A 110 2.02 6.98 2.07
N GLY A 111 1.76 6.21 1.02
CA GLY A 111 1.96 4.76 0.96
C GLY A 111 0.74 3.98 0.51
N GLY A 112 -0.43 4.63 0.38
CA GLY A 112 -1.58 4.08 -0.34
C GLY A 112 -1.65 4.63 -1.76
N GLN A 113 -1.85 3.77 -2.77
CA GLN A 113 -2.06 4.17 -4.16
C GLN A 113 -2.83 3.13 -4.97
N PRO A 114 -3.57 3.55 -6.02
CA PRO A 114 -4.08 2.64 -7.02
C PRO A 114 -2.94 2.15 -7.93
N ILE A 115 -3.01 0.89 -8.34
CA ILE A 115 -2.15 0.28 -9.37
C ILE A 115 -3.03 -0.31 -10.45
N PHE A 116 -2.79 0.09 -11.70
CA PHE A 116 -3.47 -0.47 -12.86
C PHE A 116 -2.59 -1.54 -13.49
N LEU A 117 -3.14 -2.74 -13.64
CA LEU A 117 -2.53 -3.81 -14.40
C LEU A 117 -2.72 -3.57 -15.91
N LYS A 118 -2.04 -4.34 -16.75
CA LYS A 118 -2.15 -4.24 -18.22
C LYS A 118 -3.55 -4.42 -18.79
N ASP A 119 -4.42 -5.12 -18.08
CA ASP A 119 -5.82 -5.34 -18.47
C ASP A 119 -6.78 -4.30 -17.88
N ASP A 120 -6.25 -3.18 -17.40
CA ASP A 120 -6.95 -2.09 -16.72
C ASP A 120 -7.57 -2.46 -15.36
N THR A 121 -7.30 -3.66 -14.83
CA THR A 121 -7.68 -4.03 -13.46
C THR A 121 -7.02 -3.07 -12.48
N CYS A 122 -7.83 -2.38 -11.66
CA CYS A 122 -7.35 -1.45 -10.64
C CYS A 122 -7.25 -2.15 -9.27
N LEU A 123 -6.02 -2.26 -8.76
CA LEU A 123 -5.75 -2.72 -7.41
C LEU A 123 -5.59 -1.53 -6.47
N SER A 124 -6.20 -1.61 -5.29
CA SER A 124 -6.04 -0.61 -4.23
C SER A 124 -5.01 -1.11 -3.22
N ILE A 125 -3.84 -0.48 -3.19
CA ILE A 125 -2.68 -1.00 -2.46
C ILE A 125 -2.26 -0.03 -1.37
N GLY A 126 -2.00 -0.55 -0.19
CA GLY A 126 -1.37 0.15 0.91
C GLY A 126 -0.11 -0.57 1.35
N PHE A 127 1.01 0.15 1.41
CA PHE A 127 2.26 -0.32 1.99
C PHE A 127 2.60 0.53 3.21
N SER A 128 3.21 -0.09 4.22
CA SER A 128 3.62 0.62 5.43
C SER A 128 4.87 0.02 6.05
N GLY A 129 5.80 0.91 6.40
CA GLY A 129 6.93 0.61 7.27
C GLY A 129 8.20 1.36 6.89
N PHE A 130 8.26 1.95 5.69
CA PHE A 130 9.33 2.85 5.28
C PHE A 130 8.82 4.30 5.23
N ARG A 131 9.63 5.20 4.66
CA ARG A 131 9.14 6.52 4.27
C ARG A 131 8.04 6.37 3.22
N GLY A 132 7.07 7.27 3.26
CA GLY A 132 5.92 7.20 2.35
C GLY A 132 6.30 7.21 0.86
N VAL A 133 7.37 7.89 0.47
CA VAL A 133 7.89 7.85 -0.91
C VAL A 133 8.45 6.47 -1.28
N THR A 134 9.15 5.82 -0.34
CA THR A 134 9.68 4.46 -0.50
C THR A 134 8.55 3.43 -0.54
N ASP A 135 7.55 3.56 0.33
CA ASP A 135 6.35 2.71 0.34
C ASP A 135 5.67 2.70 -1.05
N LEU A 136 5.50 3.87 -1.67
CA LEU A 136 4.89 4.00 -3.01
C LEU A 136 5.79 3.44 -4.12
N ASP A 137 7.11 3.68 -4.04
CA ASP A 137 8.06 3.24 -5.06
C ASP A 137 8.21 1.71 -5.10
N ILE A 138 8.29 1.04 -3.94
CA ILE A 138 8.32 -0.42 -3.84
C ILE A 138 7.12 -1.05 -4.55
N VAL A 139 5.92 -0.54 -4.28
CA VAL A 139 4.69 -1.04 -4.90
C VAL A 139 4.73 -0.82 -6.41
N THR A 140 5.11 0.38 -6.86
CA THR A 140 5.19 0.70 -8.30
C THR A 140 6.16 -0.23 -9.04
N ARG A 141 7.37 -0.44 -8.50
CA ARG A 141 8.38 -1.35 -9.08
C ARG A 141 7.95 -2.81 -9.06
N ALA A 142 7.25 -3.26 -8.02
CA ALA A 142 6.81 -4.65 -7.90
C ALA A 142 5.77 -5.03 -8.96
N PHE A 143 4.83 -4.13 -9.23
CA PHE A 143 3.78 -4.33 -10.22
C PHE A 143 4.18 -3.92 -11.64
N GLU A 144 5.40 -3.41 -11.81
CA GLU A 144 5.91 -3.07 -13.14
C GLU A 144 5.85 -4.28 -14.09
N ASN A 145 5.21 -4.06 -15.24
CA ASN A 145 4.95 -5.06 -16.29
C ASN A 145 3.95 -6.18 -15.98
N LEU A 146 3.15 -6.07 -14.91
CA LEU A 146 2.00 -6.96 -14.68
C LEU A 146 0.75 -6.46 -15.40
#